data_AF-A0A229SL91-F1
#
_entry.id   AF-A0A229SL91-F1
#
_cell.length_a   1.000
_cell.length_b   1.000
_cell.length_c   1.000
_cell.angle_alpha   90.00
_cell.angle_beta   90.00
_cell.angle_gamma   90.00
#
_symmetry.space_group_name_H-M   'P 1'
#
loop_
_entity.id
_entity.type
_entity.pdbx_description
1 polymer ?
#
loop_
_entity_poly.entity_id
_entity_poly.type
_entity_poly.pdbx_seq_one_letter_code
_entity_poly.pdbx_strand_id
1 'polypeptide(L)'
;MVNETVTHDAWLRDLEAEAFRTGRTSAAHSEQLTTIREQQRTAFGNVGSLADAIGVSGERSIADRLDTIERVLLALARAQGVDSDAL
;
A
#
# COMPACT_ATOMS: atom_id res chain seq x y z
N MET A 1 -37.61 -43.25 -24.65
CA MET A 1 -36.24 -43.35 -24.11
C MET A 1 -35.23 -42.39 -24.76
N VAL A 2 -35.24 -42.17 -26.08
CA VAL A 2 -34.28 -41.25 -26.76
C VAL A 2 -34.44 -39.76 -26.36
N ASN A 3 -35.64 -39.33 -25.95
CA ASN A 3 -35.89 -37.91 -25.67
C ASN A 3 -35.34 -37.44 -24.31
N GLU A 4 -35.35 -38.30 -23.28
CA GLU A 4 -34.80 -37.98 -21.94
C GLU A 4 -33.27 -37.87 -21.95
N THR A 5 -32.60 -38.70 -22.73
CA THR A 5 -31.14 -38.68 -22.87
C THR A 5 -30.65 -37.41 -23.57
N VAL A 6 -31.41 -36.91 -24.55
CA VAL A 6 -31.08 -35.65 -25.25
C VAL A 6 -31.27 -34.44 -24.35
N THR A 7 -32.31 -34.42 -23.51
CA THR A 7 -32.52 -33.36 -22.52
C THR A 7 -31.48 -33.39 -21.39
N HIS A 8 -31.03 -34.58 -20.99
CA HIS A 8 -29.98 -34.72 -19.99
C HIS A 8 -28.61 -34.26 -20.52
N ASP A 9 -28.25 -34.61 -21.75
CA ASP A 9 -27.02 -34.15 -22.41
C ASP A 9 -27.01 -32.62 -22.60
N ALA A 10 -28.16 -32.03 -22.95
CA ALA A 10 -28.29 -30.58 -23.05
C ALA A 10 -28.12 -29.87 -21.69
N TRP A 11 -28.71 -30.40 -20.62
CA TRP A 11 -28.56 -29.86 -19.27
C TRP A 11 -27.11 -29.95 -18.79
N LEU A 12 -26.44 -31.08 -19.06
CA LEU A 12 -25.04 -31.27 -18.68
C LEU A 12 -24.13 -30.25 -19.37
N ARG A 13 -24.34 -29.99 -20.66
CA ARG A 13 -23.58 -28.98 -21.41
C ARG A 13 -23.81 -27.56 -20.91
N ASP A 14 -25.04 -27.21 -20.54
CA ASP A 14 -25.34 -25.89 -19.97
C ASP A 14 -24.68 -25.72 -18.58
N LEU A 15 -24.72 -26.77 -17.76
CA LEU A 15 -24.05 -26.79 -16.47
C LEU A 15 -22.52 -26.66 -16.61
N GLU A 16 -21.90 -27.36 -17.56
CA GLU A 16 -20.48 -27.22 -17.87
C GLU A 16 -20.13 -25.80 -18.34
N ALA A 17 -20.97 -25.21 -19.20
CA ALA A 17 -20.79 -23.85 -19.68
C ALA A 17 -20.91 -22.81 -18.54
N GLU A 18 -21.81 -23.02 -17.59
CA GLU A 18 -21.97 -22.16 -16.41
C GLU A 18 -20.81 -22.34 -15.41
N ALA A 19 -20.36 -23.57 -15.19
CA ALA A 19 -19.17 -23.84 -14.39
C ALA A 19 -17.92 -23.17 -14.98
N PHE A 20 -17.77 -23.18 -16.30
CA PHE A 20 -16.67 -22.49 -16.99
C PHE A 20 -16.77 -20.96 -16.86
N ARG A 21 -17.98 -20.39 -17.00
CA ARG A 21 -18.23 -18.95 -16.77
C ARG A 21 -17.86 -18.56 -15.33
N THR A 22 -18.31 -19.35 -14.36
CA THR A 22 -18.03 -19.14 -12.93
C THR A 22 -16.54 -19.29 -12.61
N GLY A 23 -15.86 -20.25 -13.23
CA GLY A 23 -14.40 -20.41 -13.09
C GLY A 23 -13.64 -19.18 -13.59
N ARG A 24 -14.02 -18.62 -14.74
CA ARG A 24 -13.42 -17.39 -15.27
C ARG A 24 -13.66 -16.18 -14.39
N THR A 25 -14.87 -16.00 -13.85
CA THR A 25 -15.16 -14.87 -12.95
C THR A 25 -14.40 -15.00 -11.64
N SER A 26 -14.27 -16.22 -11.09
CA SER A 26 -13.46 -16.48 -9.90
C SER A 26 -11.98 -16.16 -10.13
N ALA A 27 -11.42 -16.56 -11.29
CA ALA A 27 -10.05 -16.22 -11.65
C ALA A 27 -9.83 -14.71 -11.75
N ALA A 28 -10.76 -13.98 -12.39
CA ALA A 28 -10.70 -12.52 -12.48
C ALA A 28 -10.75 -11.84 -11.11
N HIS A 29 -11.61 -12.31 -10.20
CA HIS A 29 -11.66 -11.80 -8.83
C HIS A 29 -10.37 -12.08 -8.04
N SER A 30 -9.75 -13.25 -8.25
CA SER A 30 -8.47 -13.59 -7.61
C SER A 30 -7.33 -12.66 -8.08
N GLU A 31 -7.32 -12.30 -9.36
CA GLU A 31 -6.38 -11.32 -9.92
C GLU A 31 -6.61 -9.94 -9.29
N GLN A 32 -7.86 -9.49 -9.21
CA GLN A 32 -8.21 -8.22 -8.55
C GLN A 32 -7.78 -8.18 -7.08
N LEU A 33 -8.00 -9.26 -6.32
CA LEU A 33 -7.55 -9.35 -4.93
C LEU A 33 -6.02 -9.29 -4.80
N THR A 34 -5.29 -9.82 -5.78
CA THR A 34 -3.83 -9.74 -5.82
C THR A 34 -3.37 -8.31 -6.02
N THR A 35 -3.97 -7.60 -6.99
CA THR A 35 -3.73 -6.17 -7.22
C THR A 35 -4.03 -5.32 -5.98
N ILE A 36 -5.17 -5.58 -5.30
CA ILE A 36 -5.54 -4.86 -4.07
C ILE A 36 -4.50 -5.10 -2.97
N ARG A 37 -3.99 -6.33 -2.82
CA ARG A 37 -2.95 -6.65 -1.82
C ARG A 37 -1.64 -5.91 -2.10
N GLU A 38 -1.25 -5.79 -3.37
CA GLU A 38 -0.05 -5.03 -3.76
C GLU A 38 -0.22 -3.53 -3.51
N GLN A 39 -1.39 -2.98 -3.84
CA GLN A 39 -1.73 -1.59 -3.54
C GLN A 39 -1.73 -1.32 -2.04
N GLN A 40 -2.32 -2.21 -1.23
CA GLN A 40 -2.30 -2.10 0.23
C GLN A 40 -0.88 -2.16 0.79
N ARG A 41 -0.06 -3.12 0.32
CA ARG A 41 1.36 -3.22 0.73
C ARG A 41 2.13 -1.93 0.45
N THR A 42 1.94 -1.38 -0.74
CA THR A 42 2.56 -0.11 -1.15
C THR A 42 2.07 1.05 -0.28
N ALA A 43 0.75 1.15 -0.06
CA ALA A 43 0.17 2.20 0.77
C ALA A 43 0.68 2.16 2.21
N PHE A 44 0.75 0.96 2.83
CA PHE A 44 1.31 0.82 4.17
C PHE A 44 2.81 1.14 4.22
N GLY A 45 3.59 0.77 3.20
CA GLY A 45 4.99 1.16 3.08
C GLY A 45 5.18 2.68 2.99
N ASN A 46 4.31 3.36 2.22
CA ASN A 46 4.31 4.82 2.12
C ASN A 46 3.95 5.48 3.46
N VAL A 47 2.97 4.94 4.20
CA VAL A 47 2.60 5.41 5.54
C VAL A 47 3.77 5.26 6.51
N GLY A 48 4.49 4.12 6.49
CA GLY A 48 5.70 3.92 7.29
C GLY A 48 6.80 4.92 6.95
N SER A 49 7.07 5.11 5.65
CA SER A 49 8.07 6.09 5.18
C SER A 49 7.70 7.53 5.58
N LEU A 50 6.41 7.88 5.53
CA LEU A 50 5.92 9.16 6.03
C LEU A 50 6.11 9.28 7.54
N ALA A 51 5.78 8.23 8.30
CA ALA A 51 5.96 8.21 9.75
C ALA A 51 7.43 8.38 10.18
N ASP A 52 8.36 7.77 9.43
CA ASP A 52 9.80 7.97 9.60
C ASP A 52 10.20 9.41 9.27
N ALA A 53 9.74 9.95 8.14
CA ALA A 53 10.06 11.31 7.70
C ALA A 53 9.54 12.41 8.64
N ILE A 54 8.36 12.22 9.24
CA ILE A 54 7.78 13.17 10.20
C ILE A 54 8.24 12.92 11.64
N GLY A 55 9.09 11.90 11.88
CA GLY A 55 9.59 11.53 13.20
C GLY A 55 8.50 11.02 14.16
N VAL A 56 7.39 10.49 13.62
CA VAL A 56 6.37 9.76 14.39
C VAL A 56 6.84 8.33 14.72
N SER A 57 7.79 7.81 13.93
CA SER A 57 8.67 6.71 14.34
C SER A 57 9.50 7.19 15.53
N GLY A 58 9.09 6.83 16.74
CA GLY A 58 9.47 7.43 18.03
C GLY A 58 10.94 7.31 18.45
N GLU A 59 11.89 7.22 17.52
CA GLU A 59 13.33 7.18 17.79
C GLU A 59 13.95 8.56 17.99
N ARG A 60 13.36 9.63 17.44
CA ARG A 60 13.91 10.98 17.58
C ARG A 60 12.99 11.83 18.44
N SER A 61 13.39 12.02 19.69
CA SER A 61 12.64 12.82 20.65
C SER A 61 12.49 14.26 20.14
N ILE A 62 11.48 14.98 20.64
CA ILE A 62 11.33 16.42 20.38
C ILE A 62 12.62 17.17 20.76
N ALA A 63 13.32 16.73 21.81
CA ALA A 63 14.61 17.30 22.20
C ALA A 63 15.69 17.12 21.13
N ASP A 64 15.80 15.94 20.50
CA ASP A 64 16.77 15.69 19.43
C ASP A 64 16.49 16.51 18.17
N ARG A 65 15.20 16.77 17.90
CA ARG A 65 14.77 17.65 16.81
C ARG A 65 15.15 19.10 17.10
N LEU A 66 14.91 19.56 18.32
CA LEU A 66 15.28 20.92 18.75
C LEU A 66 16.80 21.11 18.77
N ASP A 67 17.58 20.13 19.25
CA ASP A 67 19.06 20.15 19.21
C ASP A 67 19.60 20.24 17.77
N THR A 68 19.00 19.49 16.84
CA THR A 68 19.40 19.55 15.43
C THR A 68 19.08 20.91 14.82
N ILE A 69 17.90 21.49 15.13
CA ILE A 69 17.51 22.83 14.67
C ILE A 69 18.47 23.88 15.21
N GLU A 70 18.80 23.83 16.51
CA GLU A 70 19.74 24.74 17.16
C GLU A 70 21.13 24.71 16.49
N ARG A 71 21.66 23.51 16.23
CA ARG A 71 22.96 23.34 15.55
C ARG A 71 22.96 23.92 14.13
N VAL A 72 21.88 23.73 13.38
CA VAL A 72 21.74 24.29 12.03
C VAL A 72 21.66 25.81 12.06
N LEU A 73 20.89 26.38 13.00
CA LEU A 73 20.78 27.83 13.16
C LEU A 73 22.14 28.44 13.55
N LEU A 74 22.88 27.80 14.44
CA LEU A 74 24.22 28.25 14.84
C LEU A 74 25.21 28.19 13.66
N ALA A 75 25.18 27.12 12.87
CA ALA A 75 26.01 26.98 11.68
C ALA A 75 25.66 28.02 10.61
N LEU A 76 24.37 28.33 10.44
CA LEU A 76 23.88 29.34 9.52
C LEU A 76 24.29 30.74 9.94
N ALA A 77 24.17 31.07 11.23
CA ALA A 77 24.61 32.34 11.78
C ALA A 77 26.12 32.55 11.58
N ARG A 78 26.94 31.52 11.86
CA ARG A 78 28.38 31.53 11.56
C ARG A 78 28.68 31.73 10.09
N ALA A 79 27.98 31.03 9.19
CA ALA A 79 28.16 31.18 7.74
C ALA A 79 27.78 32.58 7.23
N GLN A 80 26.87 33.27 7.92
CA GLN A 80 26.44 34.63 7.61
C GLN A 80 27.27 35.70 8.34
N GLY A 81 28.27 35.32 9.14
CA GLY A 81 29.07 36.25 9.94
C GLY A 81 28.27 36.93 11.05
N VAL A 82 27.13 36.36 11.44
CA VAL A 82 26.31 36.82 12.56
C VAL A 82 26.88 36.23 13.84
N ASP A 83 27.29 37.10 14.75
CA ASP A 83 27.74 36.67 16.07
C ASP A 83 26.56 36.08 16.85
N SER A 84 26.63 34.78 17.11
CA SER A 84 25.57 34.03 17.77
C SER A 84 25.62 34.15 19.29
N ASP A 85 26.72 34.67 19.85
CA ASP A 85 26.92 34.88 21.29
C ASP A 85 26.38 36.25 21.76
N ALA A 86 25.82 37.05 20.83
CA ALA A 86 25.27 38.38 21.08
C ALA A 86 23.73 38.43 21.22
N LEU A 87 23.05 37.29 21.16
CA LEU A 87 21.60 37.10 21.36
C LEU A 87 21.31 36.32 22.64
#